data_AF-A0A7S1XSP6-F1
#
_entry.id   AF-A0A7S1XSP6-F1
#
_cell.length_a   1.000
_cell.length_b   1.000
_cell.length_c   1.000
_cell.angle_alpha   90.00
_cell.angle_beta   90.00
_cell.angle_gamma   90.00
#
_symmetry.space_group_name_H-M   'P 1'
#
loop_
_entity.id
_entity.type
_entity.pdbx_description
1 polymer ?
#
loop_
_entity_poly.entity_id
_entity_poly.type
_entity_poly.pdbx_seq_one_letter_code
_entity_poly.pdbx_strand_id
1 'polypeptide(L)'
;SLRVVRNGIGIADQASLDLAGVQGLFCLRATDDAAFDEVLLLSFLNETRCLKMEGEMMGEVALPGLAASAHLRTLYAGNLAGDRWVRVTPGQVDVLGRAGAEVLQSWVPDGGLRA
;
A
#
# COMPACT_ATOMS: atom_id res chain seq x y z
N SER A 1 -43.79 2.93 14.93
CA SER A 1 -42.46 2.65 14.34
C SER A 1 -41.39 3.29 15.21
N LEU A 2 -40.23 2.66 15.34
CA LEU A 2 -39.08 3.23 16.05
C LEU A 2 -38.13 3.85 15.01
N ARG A 3 -37.71 5.10 15.22
CA ARG A 3 -36.73 5.79 14.36
C ARG A 3 -35.54 6.18 15.21
N VAL A 4 -34.33 5.86 14.75
CA VAL A 4 -33.09 6.31 15.39
C VAL A 4 -32.57 7.50 14.59
N VAL A 5 -32.66 8.70 15.16
CA VAL A 5 -32.17 9.94 14.55
C VAL A 5 -30.77 10.22 15.10
N ARG A 6 -29.77 10.31 14.21
CA ARG A 6 -28.38 10.65 14.54
C ARG A 6 -27.96 11.82 13.66
N ASN A 7 -27.26 12.80 14.22
CA ASN A 7 -26.61 13.83 13.43
C ASN A 7 -25.20 13.34 13.09
N GLY A 8 -24.98 12.91 11.84
CA GLY A 8 -23.69 12.43 11.35
C GLY A 8 -23.81 11.42 10.22
N ILE A 9 -22.69 11.16 9.54
CA ILE A 9 -22.56 10.09 8.55
C ILE A 9 -22.04 8.85 9.29
N GLY A 10 -22.76 7.73 9.19
CA GLY A 10 -22.29 6.45 9.70
C GLY A 10 -21.39 5.75 8.68
N ILE A 11 -20.34 5.09 9.16
CA ILE A 11 -19.54 4.15 8.36
C ILE A 11 -20.05 2.75 8.70
N ALA A 12 -20.39 1.97 7.67
CA ALA A 12 -20.78 0.57 7.83
C ALA A 12 -19.51 -0.30 7.81
N ASP A 13 -19.10 -0.78 8.98
CA ASP A 13 -17.95 -1.68 9.09
C ASP A 13 -18.24 -2.99 8.33
N GLN A 14 -17.37 -3.32 7.37
CA GLN A 14 -17.42 -4.56 6.59
C GLN A 14 -16.31 -5.53 7.03
N ALA A 15 -15.22 -5.01 7.61
CA ALA A 15 -14.04 -5.77 7.97
C ALA A 15 -13.19 -4.96 8.96
N SER A 16 -12.68 -5.65 9.98
CA SER A 16 -11.77 -5.07 10.97
C SER A 16 -10.54 -5.94 11.12
N LEU A 17 -9.37 -5.29 11.25
CA LEU A 17 -8.10 -5.94 11.53
C LEU A 17 -7.34 -5.14 12.58
N ASP A 18 -6.83 -5.83 13.60
CA ASP A 18 -6.13 -5.21 14.72
C ASP A 18 -4.66 -4.90 14.36
N LEU A 19 -4.46 -3.80 13.61
CA LEU A 19 -3.13 -3.31 13.23
C LEU A 19 -2.73 -2.07 14.03
N ALA A 20 -1.80 -2.23 14.97
CA ALA A 20 -1.26 -1.11 15.73
C ALA A 20 -0.17 -0.35 14.95
N GLY A 21 -0.20 0.98 14.99
CA GLY A 21 0.90 1.82 14.49
C GLY A 21 0.93 2.06 12.98
N VAL A 22 -0.17 1.82 12.27
CA VAL A 22 -0.32 2.19 10.86
C VAL A 22 -0.18 3.71 10.70
N GLN A 23 0.71 4.14 9.83
CA GLN A 23 0.97 5.55 9.48
C GLN A 23 0.48 5.92 8.08
N GLY A 24 0.19 4.94 7.23
CA GLY A 24 -0.30 5.16 5.87
C GLY A 24 -0.95 3.92 5.27
N LEU A 25 -1.94 4.15 4.41
CA LEU A 25 -2.71 3.13 3.69
C LEU A 25 -2.74 3.51 2.21
N PHE A 26 -2.40 2.57 1.33
CA PHE A 26 -2.37 2.79 -0.11
C PHE A 26 -3.00 1.60 -0.85
N CYS A 27 -4.05 1.86 -1.61
CA CYS A 27 -4.71 0.84 -2.43
C CYS A 27 -4.04 0.77 -3.81
N LEU A 28 -3.78 -0.45 -4.29
CA LEU A 28 -3.05 -0.71 -5.52
C LEU A 28 -3.76 -1.77 -6.37
N ARG A 29 -3.89 -1.47 -7.66
CA ARG A 29 -4.35 -2.43 -8.67
C ARG A 29 -3.22 -3.27 -9.21
N ALA A 30 -3.41 -4.57 -9.42
CA ALA A 30 -2.38 -5.41 -10.03
C ALA A 30 -2.08 -5.07 -11.49
N THR A 31 -3.06 -4.53 -12.22
CA THR A 31 -2.95 -4.10 -13.61
C THR A 31 -3.75 -2.83 -13.87
N ASP A 32 -3.46 -2.16 -14.98
CA ASP A 32 -4.19 -0.98 -15.45
C ASP A 32 -5.64 -1.32 -15.81
N ASP A 33 -5.86 -2.51 -16.38
CA ASP A 33 -7.19 -3.02 -16.76
C ASP A 33 -7.99 -3.60 -15.59
N ALA A 34 -7.40 -3.69 -14.38
CA ALA A 34 -8.12 -4.21 -13.23
C ALA A 34 -9.25 -3.24 -12.82
N ALA A 35 -10.44 -3.78 -12.64
CA ALA A 35 -11.61 -3.02 -12.21
C ALA A 35 -11.56 -2.61 -10.72
N PHE A 36 -10.78 -3.34 -9.92
CA PHE A 36 -10.71 -3.17 -8.46
C PHE A 36 -9.26 -3.17 -7.98
N ASP A 37 -9.03 -2.49 -6.86
CA ASP A 37 -7.80 -2.60 -6.09
C ASP A 37 -7.76 -3.98 -5.41
N GLU A 38 -6.62 -4.66 -5.48
CA GLU A 38 -6.45 -5.98 -4.85
C GLU A 38 -5.34 -6.01 -3.82
N VAL A 39 -4.47 -5.00 -3.77
CA VAL A 39 -3.39 -4.89 -2.78
C VAL A 39 -3.59 -3.64 -1.93
N LEU A 40 -3.51 -3.82 -0.62
CA LEU A 40 -3.45 -2.75 0.36
C LEU A 40 -2.04 -2.71 0.96
N LEU A 41 -1.27 -1.69 0.59
CA LEU A 41 0.05 -1.43 1.16
C LEU A 41 -0.10 -0.59 2.43
N LEU A 42 0.51 -1.09 3.50
CA LEU A 42 0.48 -0.53 4.85
C LEU A 42 1.86 0.03 5.19
N SER A 43 1.93 1.31 5.57
CA SER A 43 3.15 1.89 6.12
C SER A 43 3.11 1.89 7.64
N PHE A 44 4.18 1.41 8.25
CA PHE A 44 4.48 1.56 9.67
C PHE A 44 5.72 2.42 9.85
N LEU A 45 6.16 2.66 11.09
CA LEU A 45 7.33 3.50 11.37
C LEU A 45 8.64 2.94 10.76
N ASN A 46 8.85 1.63 10.89
CA ASN A 46 10.07 0.92 10.51
C ASN A 46 9.80 -0.30 9.61
N GLU A 47 8.63 -0.36 8.98
CA GLU A 47 8.32 -1.40 8.01
C GLU A 47 7.20 -0.99 7.06
N THR A 48 7.11 -1.70 5.94
CA THR A 48 6.01 -1.69 4.99
C THR A 48 5.51 -3.12 4.84
N ARG A 49 4.20 -3.33 5.00
CA ARG A 49 3.54 -4.63 4.77
C ARG A 49 2.53 -4.51 3.65
N CYS A 50 2.21 -5.61 3.00
CA CYS A 50 1.19 -5.66 1.97
C CYS A 50 0.15 -6.71 2.34
N LEU A 51 -1.12 -6.33 2.24
CA LEU A 51 -2.22 -7.25 2.28
C LEU A 51 -2.80 -7.39 0.87
N LYS A 52 -3.20 -8.60 0.51
CA LYS A 52 -3.86 -8.89 -0.76
C LYS A 52 -5.26 -9.44 -0.53
N MET A 53 -6.20 -9.00 -1.35
CA MET A 53 -7.54 -9.53 -1.43
C MET A 53 -7.54 -10.83 -2.22
N GLU A 54 -8.09 -11.88 -1.62
CA GLU A 54 -8.37 -13.18 -2.23
C GLU A 54 -9.85 -13.50 -2.05
N GLY A 55 -10.67 -13.11 -3.03
CA GLY A 55 -12.12 -13.13 -2.89
C GLY A 55 -12.60 -12.12 -1.84
N GLU A 56 -13.26 -12.60 -0.79
CA GLU A 56 -13.71 -11.76 0.34
C GLU A 56 -12.73 -11.74 1.51
N MET A 57 -11.63 -12.51 1.43
CA MET A 57 -10.63 -12.59 2.48
C MET A 57 -9.44 -11.69 2.15
N MET A 58 -8.80 -11.15 3.18
CA MET A 58 -7.58 -10.37 3.05
C MET A 58 -6.46 -11.04 3.84
N GLY A 59 -5.31 -11.26 3.19
CA GLY A 59 -4.15 -11.93 3.78
C GLY A 59 -2.84 -11.19 3.51
N GLU A 60 -1.84 -11.39 4.36
CA GLU A 60 -0.52 -10.78 4.17
C GLU A 60 0.24 -11.45 3.03
N VAL A 61 0.85 -10.64 2.16
CA VAL A 61 1.64 -11.10 1.02
C VAL A 61 3.02 -10.44 1.01
N ALA A 62 4.05 -11.23 0.72
CA ALA A 62 5.38 -10.71 0.42
C ALA A 62 5.47 -10.36 -1.06
N LEU A 63 5.76 -9.09 -1.36
CA LEU A 63 6.02 -8.64 -2.72
C LEU A 63 7.53 -8.59 -2.94
N PRO A 64 8.10 -9.38 -3.87
CA PRO A 64 9.55 -9.48 -3.99
C PRO A 64 10.23 -8.14 -4.34
N GLY A 65 9.57 -7.30 -5.14
CA GLY A 65 10.05 -5.94 -5.44
C GLY A 65 10.12 -5.01 -4.23
N LEU A 66 9.46 -5.35 -3.12
CA LEU A 66 9.51 -4.58 -1.86
C LEU A 66 10.46 -5.19 -0.83
N ALA A 67 10.87 -6.45 -0.99
CA ALA A 67 11.54 -7.22 0.07
C ALA A 67 12.84 -6.56 0.58
N ALA A 68 13.68 -6.04 -0.33
CA ALA A 68 14.96 -5.42 0.02
C ALA A 68 14.81 -4.17 0.89
N SER A 69 13.66 -3.51 0.84
CA SER A 69 13.37 -2.22 1.45
C SER A 69 12.07 -2.25 2.23
N ALA A 70 11.66 -3.45 2.68
CA ALA A 70 10.47 -3.65 3.50
C ALA A 70 10.61 -3.05 4.90
N HIS A 71 11.84 -2.79 5.36
CA HIS A 71 12.15 -2.12 6.63
C HIS A 71 12.02 -0.59 6.56
N LEU A 72 11.76 -0.02 5.38
CA LEU A 72 11.54 1.41 5.22
C LEU A 72 10.04 1.71 5.28
N ARG A 73 9.67 2.79 5.96
CA ARG A 73 8.32 3.35 5.89
C ARG A 73 8.01 3.84 4.48
N THR A 74 6.78 3.67 4.06
CA THR A 74 6.28 4.19 2.79
C THR A 74 5.62 5.55 3.02
N LEU A 75 6.15 6.59 2.39
CA LEU A 75 5.57 7.94 2.39
C LEU A 75 4.43 8.06 1.38
N TYR A 76 4.55 7.36 0.25
CA TYR A 76 3.52 7.29 -0.79
C TYR A 76 3.65 6.00 -1.59
N ALA A 77 2.54 5.41 -2.01
CA ALA A 77 2.50 4.39 -3.05
C ALA A 77 1.31 4.61 -3.97
N GLY A 78 1.44 4.23 -5.24
CA GLY A 78 0.35 4.35 -6.21
C GLY A 78 0.63 3.63 -7.52
N ASN A 79 -0.43 3.48 -8.32
CA ASN A 79 -0.33 2.95 -9.67
C ASN A 79 0.28 3.98 -10.65
N LEU A 80 1.09 3.49 -11.58
CA LEU A 80 1.60 4.16 -12.76
C LEU A 80 1.11 3.43 -14.01
N ALA A 81 1.11 4.11 -15.16
CA ALA A 81 0.77 3.48 -16.43
C ALA A 81 1.76 2.37 -16.83
N GLY A 82 1.24 1.35 -17.51
CA GLY A 82 1.97 0.19 -17.99
C GLY A 82 2.13 -0.91 -16.95
N ASP A 83 1.10 -1.16 -16.14
CA ASP A 83 1.11 -2.16 -15.06
C ASP A 83 2.27 -1.97 -14.07
N ARG A 84 2.58 -0.72 -13.73
CA ARG A 84 3.69 -0.38 -12.82
C ARG A 84 3.18 0.28 -11.57
N TRP A 85 3.93 0.19 -10.49
CA TRP A 85 3.67 0.97 -9.29
C TRP A 85 4.83 1.92 -9.00
N VAL A 86 4.55 2.98 -8.25
CA VAL A 86 5.56 3.80 -7.61
C VAL A 86 5.46 3.61 -6.11
N ARG A 87 6.61 3.58 -5.44
CA ARG A 87 6.70 3.68 -3.99
C ARG A 87 7.76 4.70 -3.62
N VAL A 88 7.40 5.62 -2.74
CA VAL A 88 8.27 6.65 -2.19
C VAL A 88 8.53 6.32 -0.72
N THR A 89 9.80 6.20 -0.36
CA THR A 89 10.29 6.10 1.02
C THR A 89 11.10 7.37 1.34
N PRO A 90 11.52 7.61 2.59
CA PRO A 90 12.32 8.79 2.92
C PRO A 90 13.57 8.99 2.06
N GLY A 91 14.22 7.92 1.58
CA GLY A 91 15.50 8.01 0.87
C GLY A 91 15.55 7.37 -0.50
N GLN A 92 14.43 6.82 -0.97
CA GLN A 92 14.40 6.07 -2.22
C GLN A 92 13.01 6.15 -2.84
N VAL A 93 12.98 6.30 -4.16
CA VAL A 93 11.77 6.15 -4.97
C VAL A 93 11.98 4.94 -5.88
N ASP A 94 11.06 3.98 -5.79
CA ASP A 94 11.08 2.76 -6.60
C ASP A 94 9.93 2.79 -7.59
N VAL A 95 10.23 2.47 -8.85
CA VAL A 95 9.26 2.01 -9.83
C VAL A 95 9.28 0.50 -9.82
N LEU A 96 8.13 -0.08 -9.49
CA LEU A 96 7.94 -1.51 -9.39
C LEU A 96 7.22 -2.03 -10.63
N GLY A 97 7.55 -3.26 -11.02
CA GLY A 97 6.83 -4.00 -12.04
C GLY A 97 5.45 -4.44 -11.57
N ARG A 98 4.81 -5.25 -12.40
CA ARG A 98 3.44 -5.70 -12.22
C ARG A 98 3.24 -6.32 -10.84
N ALA A 99 2.21 -5.88 -10.14
CA ALA A 99 1.86 -6.37 -8.81
C ALA A 99 3.02 -6.37 -7.79
N GLY A 100 4.02 -5.48 -7.96
CA GLY A 100 5.18 -5.42 -7.06
C GLY A 100 6.15 -6.60 -7.20
N ALA A 101 6.14 -7.31 -8.33
CA ALA A 101 6.96 -8.50 -8.55
C ALA A 101 8.47 -8.20 -8.56
N GLU A 102 8.89 -7.07 -9.12
CA GLU A 102 10.29 -6.66 -9.18
C GLU A 102 10.45 -5.14 -9.10
N VAL A 103 11.67 -4.68 -8.80
CA VAL A 103 12.06 -3.27 -8.96
C VAL A 103 12.57 -3.07 -10.39
N LEU A 104 11.90 -2.20 -11.15
CA LEU A 104 12.31 -1.86 -12.51
C LEU A 104 13.33 -0.72 -12.52
N GLN A 105 13.14 0.25 -11.62
CA GLN A 105 14.02 1.41 -11.50
C GLN A 105 13.98 1.95 -10.08
N SER A 106 15.13 2.39 -9.57
CA SER A 106 15.23 3.10 -8.30
C SER A 106 15.90 4.45 -8.52
N TRP A 107 15.43 5.44 -7.78
CA TRP A 107 16.07 6.73 -7.63
C TRP A 107 16.41 6.95 -6.16
N VAL A 108 17.61 7.49 -5.92
CA VAL A 108 18.08 7.94 -4.60
C VAL A 108 18.58 9.38 -4.73
N PRO A 109 18.43 10.23 -3.71
CA PRO A 109 18.94 11.59 -3.75
C PRO A 109 20.47 11.64 -3.89
N ASP A 110 20.97 12.59 -4.68
CA ASP A 110 22.40 12.89 -4.77
C ASP A 110 22.92 13.38 -3.40
N GLY A 111 23.78 12.57 -2.77
CA GLY A 111 24.28 12.80 -1.41
C GLY A 111 23.59 11.98 -0.32
N GLY A 112 22.66 11.09 -0.69
CA GLY A 112 21.99 10.17 0.22
C GLY A 112 20.92 10.81 1.11
N LEU A 113 20.39 10.02 2.03
CA LEU A 113 19.41 10.51 3.01
C LEU A 113 20.10 11.49 3.96
N ARG A 114 19.66 12.76 3.98
CA ARG A 114 20.07 13.69 5.03
C ARG A 114 19.35 13.33 6.33
N ALA A 115 20.13 12.90 7.32
CA ALA A 115 19.67 12.63 8.68
C ALA A 115 19.21 13.91 9.40
#